data_AF-A0A350Y8Y7-F1
#
_entry.id   AF-A0A350Y8Y7-F1
#
_cell.length_a   1.000
_cell.length_b   1.000
_cell.length_c   1.000
_cell.angle_alpha   90.00
_cell.angle_beta   90.00
_cell.angle_gamma   90.00
#
_symmetry.space_group_name_H-M   'P 1'
#
loop_
_entity.id
_entity.type
_entity.pdbx_description
1 polymer ?
#
loop_
_entity_poly.entity_id
_entity_poly.type
_entity_poly.pdbx_seq_one_letter_code
_entity_poly.pdbx_strand_id
1 'polypeptide(L)'
;MWLAGLFVFLGWMLSLCLHEFGHAIVAYLGGDTSVKDKGYLTLNPLNYTDPGLSLMMPMIFLLMGGIALPGGAVYIDHSRLRNRWWDSAVSAAGPLANAMVTLVLAIPFWLGLATELSTHWFWSSLAFLIFLEIFAVVLNLLPIPPLDGYGIIRPWLPEKIQHRFNQFGKYGIWFIFGLLWFVPAAGRFLWNFVYRIAVILKVPFDTLYEGSLLFDKPQVKLSLIIAFMGFLWLIKRHEDQRKNSPELTLYHQGYQLESDKYYEEAIAAYDQAIEIKPDFYEAWYHQGNSLYQLRRYEEAITSYNRAVYIHPNGSSAWYNLACCYALQGNINQAIKSLEQAIKLEPDLRSRAKTDPDFDRIRENPLFKNLIVKEG
;
A
#
# COMPACT_ATOMS: atom_id res chain seq x y z
N MET A 1 -6.03 32.86 0.35
CA MET A 1 -7.22 32.24 -0.28
C MET A 1 -6.91 30.86 -0.84
N TRP A 2 -5.92 30.68 -1.72
CA TRP A 2 -5.52 29.35 -2.21
C TRP A 2 -5.05 28.36 -1.12
N LEU A 3 -4.36 28.88 -0.09
CA LEU A 3 -3.94 28.12 1.08
C LEU A 3 -5.10 27.43 1.82
N ALA A 4 -6.29 28.04 1.84
CA ALA A 4 -7.47 27.46 2.47
C ALA A 4 -7.91 26.17 1.75
N GLY A 5 -8.05 26.25 0.42
CA GLY A 5 -8.38 25.08 -0.39
C GLY A 5 -7.33 23.99 -0.33
N LEU A 6 -6.05 24.37 -0.39
CA LEU A 6 -4.94 23.42 -0.30
C LEU A 6 -4.91 22.71 1.06
N PHE A 7 -5.17 23.43 2.15
CA PHE A 7 -5.25 22.86 3.49
C PHE A 7 -6.36 21.82 3.60
N VAL A 8 -7.58 22.15 3.14
CA VAL A 8 -8.71 21.20 3.13
C VAL A 8 -8.39 19.99 2.25
N PHE A 9 -7.84 20.21 1.06
CA PHE A 9 -7.52 19.14 0.11
C PHE A 9 -6.47 18.16 0.67
N LEU A 10 -5.37 18.67 1.20
CA LEU A 10 -4.31 17.84 1.79
C LEU A 10 -4.76 17.17 3.08
N GLY A 11 -5.52 17.88 3.93
CA GLY A 11 -6.10 17.31 5.14
C GLY A 11 -7.06 16.17 4.86
N TRP A 12 -7.92 16.34 3.86
CA TRP A 12 -8.84 15.30 3.39
C TRP A 12 -8.08 14.10 2.81
N MET A 13 -7.06 14.32 1.99
CA MET A 13 -6.19 13.26 1.47
C MET A 13 -5.50 12.47 2.59
N LEU A 14 -4.97 13.14 3.61
CA LEU A 14 -4.36 12.49 4.77
C LEU A 14 -5.39 11.64 5.55
N SER A 15 -6.61 12.15 5.71
CA SER A 15 -7.67 11.40 6.38
C SER A 15 -8.04 10.12 5.63
N LEU A 16 -8.14 10.17 4.29
CA LEU A 16 -8.33 8.96 3.48
C LEU A 16 -7.20 7.95 3.68
N CYS A 17 -5.94 8.40 3.75
CA CYS A 17 -4.84 7.49 4.04
C CYS A 17 -4.97 6.84 5.42
N LEU A 18 -5.39 7.61 6.44
CA LEU A 18 -5.61 7.11 7.80
C LEU A 18 -6.80 6.14 7.89
N HIS A 19 -7.85 6.38 7.11
CA HIS A 19 -9.00 5.50 6.95
C HIS A 19 -8.57 4.10 6.49
N GLU A 20 -7.88 4.05 5.35
CA GLU A 20 -7.37 2.81 4.75
C GLU A 20 -6.36 2.11 5.67
N PHE A 21 -5.49 2.88 6.32
CA PHE A 21 -4.55 2.37 7.30
C PHE A 21 -5.25 1.76 8.53
N GLY A 22 -6.38 2.34 8.95
CA GLY A 22 -7.24 1.78 10.00
C GLY A 22 -7.71 0.37 9.66
N HIS A 23 -8.23 0.17 8.45
CA HIS A 23 -8.60 -1.16 7.95
C HIS A 23 -7.41 -2.12 7.96
N ALA A 24 -6.25 -1.69 7.45
CA ALA A 24 -5.05 -2.52 7.37
C ALA A 24 -4.52 -2.95 8.75
N ILE A 25 -4.48 -2.04 9.74
CA ILE A 25 -4.07 -2.38 11.10
C ILE A 25 -5.00 -3.43 11.71
N VAL A 26 -6.31 -3.18 11.64
CA VAL A 26 -7.29 -4.09 12.29
C VAL A 26 -7.30 -5.44 11.58
N ALA A 27 -7.09 -5.48 10.26
CA ALA A 27 -6.95 -6.72 9.51
C ALA A 27 -5.69 -7.49 9.91
N TYR A 28 -4.56 -6.81 10.07
CA TYR A 28 -3.31 -7.40 10.56
C TYR A 28 -3.49 -8.02 11.95
N LEU A 29 -4.09 -7.26 12.89
CA LEU A 29 -4.39 -7.75 14.24
C LEU A 29 -5.40 -8.91 14.23
N GLY A 30 -6.33 -8.87 13.27
CA GLY A 30 -7.38 -9.87 13.07
C GLY A 30 -6.92 -11.16 12.40
N GLY A 31 -5.69 -11.23 11.86
CA GLY A 31 -5.07 -12.43 11.31
C GLY A 31 -4.63 -12.34 9.86
N ASP A 32 -5.03 -11.32 9.10
CA ASP A 32 -4.55 -11.12 7.73
C ASP A 32 -3.17 -10.44 7.73
N THR A 33 -2.11 -11.23 7.85
CA THR A 33 -0.73 -10.70 7.81
C THR A 33 -0.30 -10.24 6.42
N SER A 34 -1.05 -10.59 5.35
CA SER A 34 -0.69 -10.25 3.96
C SER A 34 -0.73 -8.74 3.70
N VAL A 35 -1.46 -7.97 4.52
CA VAL A 35 -1.51 -6.51 4.44
C VAL A 35 -0.15 -5.86 4.68
N LYS A 36 0.74 -6.53 5.44
CA LYS A 36 2.12 -6.06 5.65
C LYS A 36 2.94 -6.20 4.37
N ASP A 37 2.86 -7.37 3.72
CA ASP A 37 3.63 -7.66 2.51
C ASP A 37 3.16 -6.80 1.32
N LYS A 38 1.88 -6.44 1.29
CA LYS A 38 1.30 -5.49 0.33
C LYS A 38 1.65 -4.03 0.61
N GLY A 39 2.34 -3.74 1.72
CA GLY A 39 2.76 -2.39 2.08
C GLY A 39 1.62 -1.49 2.59
N TYR A 40 0.46 -2.03 2.95
CA TYR A 40 -0.69 -1.23 3.40
C TYR A 40 -0.44 -0.55 4.76
N LEU A 41 0.55 -1.01 5.52
CA LEU A 41 0.95 -0.44 6.81
C LEU A 41 1.95 0.74 6.69
N THR A 42 2.05 1.38 5.52
CA THR A 42 3.04 2.45 5.25
C THR A 42 2.44 3.83 5.02
N LEU A 43 1.11 4.01 5.19
CA LEU A 43 0.35 5.23 4.86
C LEU A 43 0.56 5.77 3.42
N ASN A 44 1.20 4.97 2.56
CA ASN A 44 1.50 5.34 1.20
C ASN A 44 0.32 4.94 0.30
N PRO A 45 -0.45 5.92 -0.23
CA PRO A 45 -1.64 5.63 -1.02
C PRO A 45 -1.33 4.92 -2.35
N LEU A 46 -0.08 4.98 -2.82
CA LEU A 46 0.33 4.29 -4.05
C LEU A 46 0.42 2.78 -3.87
N ASN A 47 0.48 2.28 -2.63
CA ASN A 47 0.52 0.86 -2.37
C ASN A 47 -0.88 0.24 -2.37
N TYR A 48 -1.97 1.02 -2.34
CA TYR A 48 -3.35 0.53 -2.24
C TYR A 48 -3.82 -0.17 -3.53
N THR A 49 -4.85 -1.02 -3.41
CA THR A 49 -5.25 -1.97 -4.48
C THR A 49 -5.69 -1.28 -5.77
N ASP A 50 -6.34 -0.12 -5.66
CA ASP A 50 -6.69 0.73 -6.80
C ASP A 50 -6.54 2.20 -6.39
N PRO A 51 -5.37 2.83 -6.60
CA PRO A 51 -5.14 4.22 -6.24
C PRO A 51 -6.14 5.19 -6.89
N GLY A 52 -6.74 4.82 -8.03
CA GLY A 52 -7.79 5.59 -8.69
C GLY A 52 -9.07 5.63 -7.87
N LEU A 53 -9.52 4.48 -7.37
CA LEU A 53 -10.67 4.39 -6.47
C LEU A 53 -10.35 4.88 -5.06
N SER A 54 -9.17 4.57 -4.52
CA SER A 54 -8.76 4.94 -3.14
C SER A 54 -8.55 6.43 -2.96
N LEU A 55 -8.03 7.12 -3.99
CA LEU A 55 -7.58 8.50 -3.87
C LEU A 55 -8.22 9.43 -4.90
N MET A 56 -8.16 9.07 -6.19
CA MET A 56 -8.61 10.01 -7.24
C MET A 56 -10.12 10.29 -7.17
N MET A 57 -10.94 9.25 -7.00
CA MET A 57 -12.39 9.40 -6.92
C MET A 57 -12.81 10.31 -5.76
N PRO A 58 -12.45 10.04 -4.49
CA PRO A 58 -12.75 10.95 -3.38
C PRO A 58 -12.32 12.40 -3.61
N MET A 59 -11.15 12.63 -4.22
CA MET A 59 -10.69 13.99 -4.54
C MET A 59 -11.56 14.67 -5.60
N ILE A 60 -11.96 13.94 -6.65
CA ILE A 60 -12.84 14.47 -7.70
C ILE A 60 -14.19 14.88 -7.12
N PHE A 61 -14.80 14.05 -6.28
CA PHE A 61 -16.09 14.36 -5.65
C PHE A 61 -16.02 15.52 -4.65
N LEU A 62 -14.92 15.60 -3.89
CA LEU A 62 -14.66 16.76 -3.05
C LEU A 62 -14.62 18.04 -3.90
N LEU A 63 -13.91 18.02 -5.03
CA LEU A 63 -13.79 19.19 -5.90
C LEU A 63 -15.08 19.54 -6.64
N MET A 64 -15.90 18.54 -7.01
CA MET A 64 -17.16 18.77 -7.74
C MET A 64 -18.24 19.44 -6.89
N GLY A 65 -18.31 19.17 -5.59
CA GLY A 65 -19.37 19.77 -4.76
C GLY A 65 -19.23 19.55 -3.26
N GLY A 66 -18.01 19.32 -2.76
CA GLY A 66 -17.76 19.15 -1.33
C GLY A 66 -18.37 17.88 -0.74
N ILE A 67 -18.76 16.91 -1.57
CA ILE A 67 -19.27 15.62 -1.09
C ILE A 67 -18.06 14.75 -0.79
N ALA A 68 -17.81 14.55 0.50
CA ALA A 68 -16.82 13.64 1.02
C ALA A 68 -17.24 12.19 0.75
N LEU A 69 -16.65 11.55 -0.27
CA LEU A 69 -16.81 10.11 -0.50
C LEU A 69 -15.70 9.32 0.19
N PRO A 70 -16.01 8.13 0.73
CA PRO A 70 -15.00 7.24 1.29
C PRO A 70 -13.92 6.85 0.28
N GLY A 71 -12.74 6.54 0.81
CA GLY A 71 -11.70 5.85 0.08
C GLY A 71 -12.16 4.46 -0.38
N GLY A 72 -11.67 4.05 -1.54
CA GLY A 72 -11.81 2.69 -2.06
C GLY A 72 -10.65 1.78 -1.66
N ALA A 73 -10.90 0.86 -0.73
CA ALA A 73 -10.38 -0.50 -0.58
C ALA A 73 -8.85 -0.73 -0.51
N VAL A 74 -8.37 -0.86 0.73
CA VAL A 74 -7.39 -1.92 1.07
C VAL A 74 -7.99 -3.30 0.80
N TYR A 75 -7.31 -4.14 0.02
CA TYR A 75 -7.69 -5.56 -0.10
C TYR A 75 -7.43 -6.29 1.22
N ILE A 76 -8.49 -6.85 1.80
CA ILE A 76 -8.41 -7.65 3.03
C ILE A 76 -8.89 -9.06 2.72
N ASP A 77 -8.08 -10.05 3.10
CA ASP A 77 -8.45 -11.45 3.01
C ASP A 77 -9.33 -11.83 4.21
N HIS A 78 -10.64 -11.66 4.03
CA HIS A 78 -11.64 -11.98 5.06
C HIS A 78 -11.61 -13.46 5.49
N SER A 79 -11.06 -14.37 4.68
CA SER A 79 -10.95 -15.80 5.04
C SER A 79 -9.86 -16.05 6.09
N ARG A 80 -8.88 -15.16 6.22
CA ARG A 80 -7.78 -15.23 7.19
C ARG A 80 -8.13 -14.61 8.54
N LEU A 81 -9.25 -13.92 8.64
CA LEU A 81 -9.68 -13.28 9.88
C LEU A 81 -10.14 -14.33 10.90
N ARG A 82 -9.74 -14.13 12.16
CA ARG A 82 -9.95 -15.10 13.26
C ARG A 82 -11.42 -15.46 13.48
N ASN A 83 -12.35 -14.52 13.32
CA ASN A 83 -13.78 -14.74 13.50
C ASN A 83 -14.62 -13.61 12.88
N ARG A 84 -15.95 -13.76 12.91
CA ARG A 84 -16.91 -12.78 12.39
C ARG A 84 -16.84 -11.40 13.05
N TRP A 85 -16.44 -11.34 14.32
CA TRP A 85 -16.25 -10.06 15.02
C TRP A 85 -15.07 -9.28 14.44
N TRP A 86 -13.97 -9.97 14.11
CA TRP A 86 -12.85 -9.35 13.41
C TRP A 86 -13.23 -8.85 12.03
N ASP A 87 -14.08 -9.56 11.31
CA ASP A 87 -14.61 -9.09 10.02
C ASP A 87 -15.38 -7.77 10.17
N SER A 88 -16.32 -7.70 11.12
CA SER A 88 -17.02 -6.44 11.44
C SER A 88 -16.09 -5.34 11.93
N ALA A 89 -15.10 -5.67 12.77
CA ALA A 89 -14.15 -4.72 13.33
C ALA A 89 -13.26 -4.09 12.26
N VAL A 90 -12.84 -4.89 11.28
CA VAL A 90 -12.08 -4.40 10.12
C VAL A 90 -12.88 -3.36 9.37
N SER A 91 -14.15 -3.63 9.03
CA SER A 91 -14.99 -2.64 8.35
C SER A 91 -15.27 -1.40 9.22
N ALA A 92 -15.40 -1.55 10.54
CA ALA A 92 -15.58 -0.40 11.42
C ALA A 92 -14.33 0.47 11.57
N ALA A 93 -13.14 -0.06 11.26
CA ALA A 93 -11.86 0.60 11.55
C ALA A 93 -11.66 1.91 10.77
N GLY A 94 -12.00 1.95 9.48
CA GLY A 94 -11.89 3.16 8.66
C GLY A 94 -12.75 4.30 9.19
N PRO A 95 -14.06 4.13 9.39
CA PRO A 95 -14.92 5.17 9.94
C PRO A 95 -14.52 5.58 11.36
N LEU A 96 -14.04 4.65 12.18
CA LEU A 96 -13.48 4.96 13.50
C LEU A 96 -12.21 5.82 13.38
N ALA A 97 -11.32 5.57 12.42
CA ALA A 97 -10.14 6.38 12.18
C ALA A 97 -10.53 7.83 11.81
N ASN A 98 -11.49 8.02 10.89
CA ASN A 98 -12.00 9.36 10.55
C ASN A 98 -12.66 10.04 11.76
N ALA A 99 -13.42 9.29 12.57
CA ALA A 99 -14.01 9.83 13.79
C ALA A 99 -12.93 10.28 14.79
N MET A 100 -11.84 9.52 14.94
CA MET A 100 -10.70 9.92 15.78
C MET A 100 -10.01 11.17 15.24
N VAL A 101 -9.77 11.25 13.93
CA VAL A 101 -9.22 12.45 13.27
C VAL A 101 -10.14 13.64 13.53
N THR A 102 -11.45 13.49 13.35
CA THR A 102 -12.47 14.51 13.63
C THR A 102 -12.33 15.06 15.05
N LEU A 103 -12.25 14.17 16.05
CA LEU A 103 -12.13 14.55 17.46
C LEU A 103 -10.83 15.30 17.74
N VAL A 104 -9.71 14.84 17.17
CA VAL A 104 -8.40 15.51 17.31
C VAL A 104 -8.43 16.91 16.69
N LEU A 105 -8.98 17.04 15.49
CA LEU A 105 -9.10 18.32 14.78
C LEU A 105 -10.05 19.29 15.50
N ALA A 106 -11.01 18.79 16.29
CA ALA A 106 -11.95 19.62 17.06
C ALA A 106 -11.36 20.21 18.36
N ILE A 107 -10.26 19.65 18.88
CA ILE A 107 -9.62 20.09 20.14
C ILE A 107 -9.37 21.62 20.18
N PRO A 108 -8.81 22.27 19.14
CA PRO A 108 -8.58 23.71 19.17
C PRO A 108 -9.85 24.55 19.37
N PHE A 109 -11.00 24.09 18.89
CA PHE A 109 -12.29 24.76 19.10
C PHE A 109 -12.78 24.60 20.54
N TRP A 110 -12.52 23.45 21.17
CA TRP A 110 -12.85 23.23 22.59
C TRP A 110 -12.02 24.11 23.52
N LEU A 111 -10.77 24.34 23.14
CA LEU A 111 -9.83 25.19 23.87
C LEU A 111 -10.03 26.69 23.57
N GLY A 112 -10.92 27.04 22.64
CA GLY A 112 -11.16 28.43 22.26
C GLY A 112 -9.96 29.09 21.58
N LEU A 113 -9.12 28.33 20.85
CA LEU A 113 -7.96 28.86 20.14
C LEU A 113 -8.32 29.58 18.83
N ALA A 114 -9.53 29.35 18.32
CA ALA A 114 -10.04 29.93 17.08
C ALA A 114 -10.54 31.38 17.29
N THR A 115 -9.64 32.29 17.66
CA THR A 115 -9.99 33.66 18.08
C THR A 115 -9.36 34.77 17.23
N GLU A 116 -8.35 34.48 16.42
CA GLU A 116 -7.58 35.50 15.69
C GLU A 116 -8.08 35.75 14.26
N LEU A 117 -8.27 37.03 13.90
CA LEU A 117 -8.66 37.45 12.55
C LEU A 117 -7.60 37.16 11.48
N SER A 118 -6.31 37.18 11.83
CA SER A 118 -5.20 36.95 10.89
C SER A 118 -5.15 35.51 10.37
N THR A 119 -5.57 34.55 11.19
CA THR A 119 -5.63 33.12 10.90
C THR A 119 -7.03 32.65 10.58
N HIS A 120 -7.96 33.57 10.34
CA HIS A 120 -9.37 33.28 10.09
C HIS A 120 -9.58 32.28 8.95
N TRP A 121 -8.86 32.44 7.83
CA TRP A 121 -8.93 31.50 6.71
C TRP A 121 -8.56 30.06 7.11
N PHE A 122 -7.64 29.88 8.06
CA PHE A 122 -7.18 28.58 8.53
C PHE A 122 -8.24 27.94 9.43
N TRP A 123 -8.78 28.69 10.40
CA TRP A 123 -9.84 28.19 11.29
C TRP A 123 -11.11 27.84 10.54
N SER A 124 -11.51 28.66 9.57
CA SER A 124 -12.63 28.35 8.68
C SER A 124 -12.37 27.09 7.85
N SER A 125 -11.16 26.91 7.32
CA SER A 125 -10.77 25.71 6.56
C SER A 125 -10.75 24.46 7.44
N LEU A 126 -10.25 24.56 8.67
CA LEU A 126 -10.25 23.47 9.65
C LEU A 126 -11.67 23.08 10.05
N ALA A 127 -12.55 24.05 10.31
CA ALA A 127 -13.96 23.80 10.61
C ALA A 127 -14.66 23.08 9.45
N PHE A 128 -14.38 23.49 8.20
CA PHE A 128 -14.92 22.83 7.03
C PHE A 128 -14.34 21.41 6.83
N LEU A 129 -13.04 21.21 7.09
CA LEU A 129 -12.43 19.88 7.07
C LEU A 129 -13.09 18.94 8.11
N ILE A 130 -13.29 19.40 9.35
CA ILE A 130 -14.00 18.63 10.39
C ILE A 130 -15.41 18.25 9.91
N PHE A 131 -16.12 19.19 9.27
CA PHE A 131 -17.43 18.91 8.71
C PHE A 131 -17.38 17.80 7.65
N LEU A 132 -16.40 17.84 6.74
CA LEU A 132 -16.19 16.79 5.73
C LEU A 132 -15.87 15.43 6.36
N GLU A 133 -15.08 15.40 7.43
CA GLU A 133 -14.78 14.16 8.15
C GLU A 133 -16.03 13.55 8.79
N ILE A 134 -16.86 14.36 9.46
CA ILE A 134 -18.14 13.90 10.01
C ILE A 134 -19.04 13.38 8.89
N PHE A 135 -19.08 14.08 7.76
CA PHE A 135 -19.86 13.68 6.60
C PHE A 135 -19.41 12.30 6.08
N ALA A 136 -18.10 12.07 5.99
CA ALA A 136 -17.49 10.81 5.59
C ALA A 136 -17.84 9.68 6.56
N VAL A 137 -17.76 9.92 7.87
CA VAL A 137 -18.12 8.96 8.92
C VAL A 137 -19.60 8.57 8.78
N VAL A 138 -20.49 9.55 8.69
CA VAL A 138 -21.94 9.32 8.57
C VAL A 138 -22.27 8.52 7.31
N LEU A 139 -21.68 8.89 6.17
CA LEU A 139 -21.88 8.13 4.93
C LEU A 139 -21.35 6.72 5.06
N ASN A 140 -20.11 6.54 5.52
CA ASN A 140 -19.53 5.21 5.63
C ASN A 140 -20.30 4.27 6.54
N LEU A 141 -20.96 4.78 7.58
CA LEU A 141 -21.77 3.94 8.46
C LEU A 141 -23.10 3.48 7.85
N LEU A 142 -23.46 3.94 6.65
CA LEU A 142 -24.66 3.45 5.96
C LEU A 142 -24.52 1.96 5.60
N PRO A 143 -25.55 1.14 5.83
CA PRO A 143 -25.52 -0.30 5.54
C PRO A 143 -25.74 -0.60 4.05
N ILE A 144 -24.98 0.08 3.17
CA ILE A 144 -25.12 0.02 1.71
C ILE A 144 -23.74 -0.28 1.10
N PRO A 145 -23.54 -1.42 0.40
CA PRO A 145 -22.28 -1.66 -0.29
C PRO A 145 -22.04 -0.61 -1.39
N PRO A 146 -20.80 -0.14 -1.60
CA PRO A 146 -19.56 -0.69 -1.03
C PRO A 146 -19.14 -0.09 0.32
N LEU A 147 -19.98 0.68 1.01
CA LEU A 147 -19.63 1.38 2.23
C LEU A 147 -19.39 0.44 3.41
N ASP A 148 -18.56 0.91 4.36
CA ASP A 148 -18.12 0.15 5.52
C ASP A 148 -19.26 -0.35 6.40
N GLY A 149 -20.33 0.42 6.55
CA GLY A 149 -21.48 0.09 7.36
C GLY A 149 -22.14 -1.21 6.91
N TYR A 150 -22.11 -1.51 5.60
CA TYR A 150 -22.49 -2.82 5.11
C TYR A 150 -21.50 -3.89 5.57
N GLY A 151 -20.20 -3.65 5.45
CA GLY A 151 -19.16 -4.56 5.94
C GLY A 151 -19.25 -4.88 7.44
N ILE A 152 -19.66 -3.91 8.26
CA ILE A 152 -19.88 -4.10 9.71
C ILE A 152 -20.97 -5.15 9.95
N ILE A 153 -22.09 -5.10 9.21
CA ILE A 153 -23.22 -6.00 9.42
C ILE A 153 -23.16 -7.28 8.57
N ARG A 154 -22.41 -7.27 7.46
CA ARG A 154 -22.32 -8.35 6.47
C ARG A 154 -22.08 -9.74 7.09
N PRO A 155 -21.14 -9.94 8.04
CA PRO A 155 -20.87 -11.27 8.63
C PRO A 155 -22.06 -11.89 9.38
N TRP A 156 -23.05 -11.06 9.72
CA TRP A 156 -24.24 -11.41 10.49
C TRP A 156 -25.47 -11.61 9.60
N LEU A 157 -25.39 -11.23 8.33
CA LEU A 157 -26.49 -11.39 7.38
C LEU A 157 -26.52 -12.80 6.78
N PRO A 158 -27.71 -13.37 6.51
CA PRO A 158 -27.84 -14.58 5.72
C PRO A 158 -27.21 -14.45 4.32
N GLU A 159 -26.60 -15.52 3.82
CA GLU A 159 -25.90 -15.53 2.51
C GLU A 159 -26.79 -15.06 1.35
N LYS A 160 -28.08 -15.43 1.36
CA LYS A 160 -29.05 -14.97 0.34
C LYS A 160 -29.22 -13.44 0.32
N ILE A 161 -29.11 -12.80 1.48
CA ILE A 161 -29.19 -11.33 1.60
C ILE A 161 -27.87 -10.74 1.14
N GLN A 162 -26.74 -11.27 1.60
CA GLN A 162 -25.41 -10.81 1.17
C GLN A 162 -25.27 -10.84 -0.36
N HIS A 163 -25.70 -11.92 -1.01
CA HIS A 163 -25.65 -12.04 -2.46
C HIS A 163 -26.45 -10.94 -3.19
N ARG A 164 -27.67 -10.62 -2.72
CA ARG A 164 -28.49 -9.54 -3.31
C ARG A 164 -27.85 -8.17 -3.12
N PHE A 165 -27.34 -7.90 -1.91
CA PHE A 165 -26.64 -6.64 -1.63
C PHE A 165 -25.36 -6.50 -2.46
N ASN A 166 -24.58 -7.58 -2.59
CA ASN A 166 -23.34 -7.58 -3.39
C ASN A 166 -23.61 -7.35 -4.89
N GLN A 167 -24.74 -7.80 -5.43
CA GLN A 167 -25.16 -7.48 -6.81
C GLN A 167 -25.39 -5.97 -7.01
N PHE A 168 -25.95 -5.31 -6.00
CA PHE A 168 -26.19 -3.86 -6.02
C PHE A 168 -24.92 -3.05 -5.73
N GLY A 169 -23.93 -3.64 -5.04
CA GLY A 169 -22.74 -2.94 -4.56
C GLY A 169 -21.94 -2.18 -5.62
N LYS A 170 -21.93 -2.67 -6.87
CA LYS A 170 -21.27 -1.97 -7.99
C LYS A 170 -21.88 -0.59 -8.29
N TYR A 171 -23.16 -0.40 -7.97
CA TYR A 171 -23.91 0.82 -8.26
C TYR A 171 -24.23 1.63 -6.99
N GLY A 172 -24.00 1.08 -5.80
CA GLY A 172 -24.42 1.71 -4.54
C GLY A 172 -23.86 3.12 -4.34
N ILE A 173 -22.57 3.33 -4.63
CA ILE A 173 -21.96 4.66 -4.51
C ILE A 173 -22.54 5.66 -5.52
N TRP A 174 -22.82 5.22 -6.74
CA TRP A 174 -23.47 6.04 -7.77
C TRP A 174 -24.91 6.38 -7.43
N PHE A 175 -25.63 5.45 -6.81
CA PHE A 175 -26.98 5.69 -6.32
C PHE A 175 -26.98 6.73 -5.20
N ILE A 176 -26.09 6.61 -4.21
CA ILE A 176 -25.96 7.58 -3.12
C ILE A 176 -25.60 8.95 -3.67
N PHE A 177 -24.63 9.02 -4.58
CA PHE A 177 -24.27 10.27 -5.23
C PHE A 177 -25.45 10.89 -5.98
N GLY A 178 -26.13 10.10 -6.83
CA GLY A 178 -27.30 10.56 -7.57
C GLY A 178 -28.43 11.05 -6.64
N LEU A 179 -28.66 10.36 -5.53
CA LEU A 179 -29.63 10.76 -4.51
C LEU A 179 -29.25 12.11 -3.88
N LEU A 180 -28.00 12.27 -3.42
CA LEU A 180 -27.57 13.49 -2.76
C LEU A 180 -27.49 14.70 -3.70
N TRP A 181 -27.18 14.45 -4.99
CA TRP A 181 -26.99 15.49 -5.99
C TRP A 181 -28.30 15.93 -6.65
N PHE A 182 -29.12 14.98 -7.11
CA PHE A 182 -30.35 15.28 -7.87
C PHE A 182 -31.59 15.41 -6.99
N VAL A 183 -31.53 15.03 -5.71
CA VAL A 183 -32.63 15.21 -4.76
C VAL A 183 -32.20 16.22 -3.69
N PRO A 184 -32.44 17.54 -3.89
CA PRO A 184 -31.99 18.58 -2.96
C PRO A 184 -32.47 18.38 -1.52
N ALA A 185 -33.62 17.74 -1.31
CA ALA A 185 -34.12 17.42 0.01
C ALA A 185 -33.21 16.42 0.75
N ALA A 186 -32.68 15.41 0.05
CA ALA A 186 -31.78 14.43 0.63
C ALA A 186 -30.43 15.06 0.99
N GLY A 187 -29.86 15.86 0.08
CA GLY A 187 -28.63 16.61 0.34
C GLY A 187 -28.75 17.55 1.53
N ARG A 188 -29.83 18.36 1.61
CA ARG A 188 -30.10 19.24 2.75
C ARG A 188 -30.30 18.47 4.06
N PHE A 189 -30.99 17.33 4.01
CA PHE A 189 -31.18 16.50 5.20
C PHE A 189 -29.85 16.02 5.77
N LEU A 190 -28.99 15.43 4.92
CA LEU A 190 -27.68 14.94 5.34
C LEU A 190 -26.79 16.09 5.83
N TRP A 191 -26.77 17.21 5.11
CA TRP A 191 -26.01 18.41 5.51
C TRP A 191 -26.43 18.91 6.90
N ASN A 192 -27.73 19.04 7.14
CA ASN A 192 -28.27 19.47 8.44
C ASN A 192 -27.97 18.46 9.55
N PHE A 193 -27.97 17.17 9.24
CA PHE A 193 -27.64 16.12 10.21
C PHE A 193 -26.16 16.19 10.62
N VAL A 194 -25.25 16.24 9.64
CA VAL A 194 -23.80 16.39 9.86
C VAL A 194 -23.49 17.70 10.59
N TYR A 195 -24.18 18.78 10.21
CA TYR A 195 -24.06 20.08 10.87
C TYR A 195 -24.40 20.00 12.36
N ARG A 196 -25.48 19.31 12.74
CA ARG A 196 -25.84 19.15 14.17
C ARG A 196 -24.73 18.44 14.95
N ILE A 197 -24.07 17.46 14.34
CA ILE A 197 -22.92 16.78 14.97
C ILE A 197 -21.75 17.76 15.12
N ALA A 198 -21.44 18.57 14.10
CA ALA A 198 -20.39 19.58 14.18
C ALA A 198 -20.63 20.60 15.32
N VAL A 199 -21.89 21.01 15.50
CA VAL A 199 -22.31 21.89 16.62
C VAL A 199 -22.12 21.21 17.97
N ILE A 200 -22.44 19.91 18.09
CA ILE A 200 -22.18 19.13 19.31
C ILE A 200 -20.67 19.11 19.62
N LEU A 201 -19.83 19.02 18.58
CA LEU A 201 -18.37 19.12 18.70
C LEU A 201 -17.87 20.56 18.90
N LYS A 202 -18.76 21.52 19.15
CA LYS A 202 -18.46 22.96 19.36
C LYS A 202 -17.74 23.63 18.18
N VAL A 203 -17.95 23.14 16.96
CA VAL A 203 -17.47 23.82 15.75
C VAL A 203 -18.46 24.95 15.40
N PRO A 204 -18.03 26.23 15.39
CA PRO A 204 -18.94 27.35 15.13
C PRO A 204 -19.50 27.33 13.70
N PHE A 205 -20.79 27.66 13.56
CA PHE A 205 -21.47 27.68 12.27
C PHE A 205 -20.85 28.68 11.30
N ASP A 206 -20.64 29.93 11.75
CA ASP A 206 -20.14 30.99 10.87
C ASP A 206 -18.76 30.64 10.31
N THR A 207 -17.87 30.13 11.17
CA THR A 207 -16.53 29.67 10.78
C THR A 207 -16.58 28.52 9.77
N LEU A 208 -17.44 27.53 10.00
CA LEU A 208 -17.64 26.40 9.08
C LEU A 208 -18.17 26.87 7.72
N TYR A 209 -19.21 27.71 7.73
CA TYR A 209 -19.86 28.22 6.53
C TYR A 209 -18.92 29.08 5.68
N GLU A 210 -18.11 29.93 6.32
CA GLU A 210 -17.06 30.67 5.63
C GLU A 210 -16.01 29.73 5.03
N GLY A 211 -15.68 28.64 5.71
CA GLY A 211 -14.75 27.61 5.23
C GLY A 211 -15.26 26.94 3.96
N SER A 212 -16.54 26.54 3.96
CA SER A 212 -17.17 25.97 2.76
C SER A 212 -17.19 26.98 1.61
N LEU A 213 -17.53 28.25 1.88
CA LEU A 213 -17.51 29.30 0.85
C LEU A 213 -16.10 29.57 0.30
N LEU A 214 -15.06 29.50 1.14
CA LEU A 214 -13.68 29.65 0.70
C LEU A 214 -13.26 28.51 -0.22
N PHE A 215 -13.64 27.27 0.12
CA PHE A 215 -13.34 26.09 -0.68
C PHE A 215 -14.12 26.07 -2.01
N ASP A 216 -15.37 26.51 -2.01
CA ASP A 216 -16.25 26.50 -3.19
C ASP A 216 -15.93 27.55 -4.25
N LYS A 217 -14.98 28.45 -3.99
CA LYS A 217 -14.56 29.46 -4.98
C LYS A 217 -14.06 28.76 -6.26
N PRO A 218 -14.59 29.11 -7.45
CA PRO A 218 -14.20 28.46 -8.72
C PRO A 218 -12.71 28.54 -9.00
N GLN A 219 -12.10 29.67 -8.62
CA GLN A 219 -10.66 29.85 -8.66
C GLN A 219 -10.01 28.73 -7.84
N VAL A 220 -10.27 28.67 -6.52
CA VAL A 220 -9.69 27.67 -5.58
C VAL A 220 -9.71 26.26 -6.15
N LYS A 221 -10.89 25.80 -6.58
CA LYS A 221 -11.08 24.48 -7.21
C LYS A 221 -10.23 24.29 -8.46
N LEU A 222 -10.17 25.28 -9.36
CA LEU A 222 -9.38 25.19 -10.58
C LEU A 222 -7.87 25.00 -10.29
N SER A 223 -7.29 25.71 -9.32
CA SER A 223 -5.87 25.46 -8.99
C SER A 223 -5.65 24.07 -8.40
N LEU A 224 -6.57 23.57 -7.59
CA LEU A 224 -6.45 22.26 -6.96
C LEU A 224 -6.53 21.17 -8.03
N ILE A 225 -7.43 21.33 -9.01
CA ILE A 225 -7.52 20.43 -10.16
C ILE A 225 -6.22 20.45 -10.97
N ILE A 226 -5.68 21.63 -11.31
CA ILE A 226 -4.43 21.75 -12.08
C ILE A 226 -3.25 21.13 -11.30
N ALA A 227 -3.13 21.46 -10.01
CA ALA A 227 -2.07 20.94 -9.14
C ALA A 227 -2.17 19.41 -9.01
N PHE A 228 -3.38 18.88 -8.82
CA PHE A 228 -3.62 17.44 -8.70
C PHE A 228 -3.33 16.70 -10.01
N MET A 229 -3.76 17.24 -11.16
CA MET A 229 -3.42 16.66 -12.47
C MET A 229 -1.91 16.70 -12.73
N GLY A 230 -1.24 17.79 -12.37
CA GLY A 230 0.23 17.90 -12.47
C GLY A 230 0.95 16.87 -11.60
N PHE A 231 0.46 16.65 -10.37
CA PHE A 231 0.98 15.63 -9.45
C PHE A 231 0.78 14.20 -9.99
N LEU A 232 -0.41 13.87 -10.47
CA LEU A 232 -0.71 12.58 -11.09
C LEU A 232 0.16 12.35 -12.33
N TRP A 233 0.33 13.38 -13.16
CA TRP A 233 1.23 13.32 -14.32
C TRP A 233 2.68 13.06 -13.91
N LEU A 234 3.16 13.69 -12.83
CA LEU A 234 4.51 13.48 -12.32
C LEU A 234 4.71 12.05 -11.81
N ILE A 235 3.76 11.51 -11.05
CA ILE A 235 3.80 10.12 -10.57
C ILE A 235 3.83 9.16 -11.76
N LYS A 236 2.89 9.33 -12.69
CA LYS A 236 2.80 8.47 -13.87
C LYS A 236 4.08 8.54 -14.71
N ARG A 237 4.61 9.74 -14.93
CA ARG A 237 5.88 9.93 -15.65
C ARG A 237 7.03 9.21 -14.96
N HIS A 238 7.13 9.31 -13.64
CA HIS A 238 8.18 8.63 -12.88
C HIS A 238 8.01 7.11 -12.92
N GLU A 239 6.79 6.60 -12.83
CA GLU A 239 6.48 5.17 -12.97
C GLU A 239 6.80 4.65 -14.37
N ASP A 240 6.41 5.38 -15.41
CA ASP A 240 6.72 5.04 -16.81
C ASP A 240 8.24 5.06 -17.06
N GLN A 241 8.97 6.00 -16.47
CA GLN A 241 10.43 6.02 -16.52
C GLN A 241 11.06 4.84 -15.79
N ARG A 242 10.49 4.42 -14.65
CA ARG A 242 10.96 3.24 -13.91
C ARG A 242 10.70 1.94 -14.67
N LYS A 243 9.51 1.78 -15.25
CA LYS A 243 9.14 0.56 -16.01
C LYS A 243 9.92 0.45 -17.33
N ASN A 244 10.18 1.57 -17.98
CA ASN A 244 10.91 1.62 -19.24
C ASN A 244 12.40 1.95 -19.04
N SER A 245 12.96 1.66 -17.86
CA SER A 245 14.38 1.89 -17.66
C SER A 245 15.19 0.90 -18.50
N PRO A 246 16.26 1.35 -19.18
CA PRO A 246 17.04 0.49 -20.08
C PRO A 246 17.56 -0.77 -19.39
N GLU A 247 18.04 -0.66 -18.15
CA GLU A 247 18.53 -1.78 -17.36
C GLU A 247 17.44 -2.82 -17.06
N LEU A 248 16.21 -2.37 -16.75
CA LEU A 248 15.10 -3.28 -16.45
C LEU A 248 14.63 -4.01 -17.71
N THR A 249 14.64 -3.30 -18.85
CA THR A 249 14.31 -3.88 -20.16
C THR A 249 15.29 -4.98 -20.53
N LEU A 250 16.59 -4.72 -20.38
CA LEU A 250 17.66 -5.69 -20.64
C LEU A 250 17.61 -6.87 -19.66
N TYR A 251 17.32 -6.61 -18.38
CA TYR A 251 17.09 -7.67 -17.39
C TYR A 251 15.92 -8.58 -17.79
N HIS A 252 14.78 -8.02 -18.18
CA HIS A 252 13.63 -8.83 -18.61
C HIS A 252 13.93 -9.64 -19.88
N GLN A 253 14.70 -9.07 -20.81
CA GLN A 253 15.20 -9.81 -21.97
C GLN A 253 16.10 -10.98 -21.53
N GLY A 254 17.05 -10.74 -20.62
CA GLY A 254 17.92 -11.78 -20.07
C GLY A 254 17.14 -12.88 -19.36
N TYR A 255 16.13 -12.52 -18.58
CA TYR A 255 15.26 -13.48 -17.88
C TYR A 255 14.46 -14.36 -18.84
N GLN A 256 13.94 -13.77 -19.92
CA GLN A 256 13.26 -14.54 -20.96
C GLN A 256 14.21 -15.52 -21.64
N LEU A 257 15.42 -15.08 -22.00
CA LEU A 257 16.45 -15.92 -22.60
C LEU A 257 16.89 -17.06 -21.66
N GLU A 258 17.05 -16.78 -20.35
CA GLU A 258 17.35 -17.78 -19.33
C GLU A 258 16.24 -18.84 -19.23
N SER A 259 14.96 -18.41 -19.22
CA SER A 259 13.81 -19.32 -19.24
C SER A 259 13.78 -20.21 -20.48
N ASP A 260 14.18 -19.65 -21.63
CA ASP A 260 14.30 -20.36 -22.90
C ASP A 260 15.61 -21.18 -23.00
N LYS A 261 16.44 -21.17 -21.95
CA LYS A 261 17.74 -21.87 -21.82
C LYS A 261 18.85 -21.37 -22.75
N TYR A 262 18.69 -20.18 -23.31
CA TYR A 262 19.72 -19.45 -24.06
C TYR A 262 20.64 -18.72 -23.07
N TYR A 263 21.43 -19.47 -22.32
CA TYR A 263 22.16 -18.95 -21.17
C TYR A 263 23.27 -17.94 -21.53
N GLU A 264 23.97 -18.12 -22.65
CA GLU A 264 25.02 -17.17 -23.08
C GLU A 264 24.41 -15.82 -23.49
N GLU A 265 23.30 -15.85 -24.23
CA GLU A 265 22.57 -14.65 -24.62
C GLU A 265 21.92 -13.97 -23.39
N ALA A 266 21.44 -14.75 -22.43
CA ALA A 266 20.94 -14.23 -21.16
C ALA A 266 22.03 -13.49 -20.38
N ILE A 267 23.23 -14.07 -20.29
CA ILE A 267 24.40 -13.45 -19.64
C ILE A 267 24.73 -12.11 -20.32
N ALA A 268 24.78 -12.07 -21.65
CA ALA A 268 25.05 -10.83 -22.38
C ALA A 268 24.01 -9.72 -22.13
N ALA A 269 22.73 -10.08 -22.00
CA ALA A 269 21.68 -9.14 -21.64
C ALA A 269 21.82 -8.64 -20.18
N TYR A 270 22.16 -9.54 -19.25
CA TYR A 270 22.43 -9.17 -17.86
C TYR A 270 23.67 -8.29 -17.72
N ASP A 271 24.74 -8.54 -18.47
CA ASP A 271 25.94 -7.69 -18.52
C ASP A 271 25.59 -6.26 -18.93
N GLN A 272 24.80 -6.09 -19.98
CA GLN A 272 24.36 -4.75 -20.41
C GLN A 272 23.49 -4.08 -19.33
N ALA A 273 22.62 -4.82 -18.66
CA ALA A 273 21.82 -4.29 -17.55
C ALA A 273 22.70 -3.82 -16.38
N ILE A 274 23.75 -4.59 -16.07
CA ILE A 274 24.73 -4.30 -15.02
C ILE A 274 25.60 -3.09 -15.38
N GLU A 275 25.98 -2.92 -16.65
CA GLU A 275 26.73 -1.74 -17.12
C GLU A 275 25.94 -0.45 -16.91
N ILE A 276 24.63 -0.47 -17.15
CA ILE A 276 23.74 0.67 -16.90
C ILE A 276 23.52 0.87 -15.41
N LYS A 277 23.33 -0.23 -14.66
CA LYS A 277 23.05 -0.20 -13.23
C LYS A 277 23.92 -1.22 -12.47
N PRO A 278 25.12 -0.82 -12.01
CA PRO A 278 26.08 -1.73 -11.36
C PRO A 278 25.63 -2.29 -10.00
N ASP A 279 24.62 -1.69 -9.38
CA ASP A 279 23.97 -2.12 -8.14
C ASP A 279 22.65 -2.88 -8.38
N PHE A 280 22.42 -3.41 -9.59
CA PHE A 280 21.22 -4.17 -9.92
C PHE A 280 21.31 -5.63 -9.44
N TYR A 281 20.81 -5.88 -8.23
CA TYR A 281 20.85 -7.19 -7.58
C TYR A 281 20.34 -8.33 -8.46
N GLU A 282 19.16 -8.16 -9.08
CA GLU A 282 18.49 -9.21 -9.85
C GLU A 282 19.32 -9.62 -11.08
N ALA A 283 19.93 -8.65 -11.78
CA ALA A 283 20.81 -8.94 -12.92
C ALA A 283 22.04 -9.74 -12.49
N TRP A 284 22.71 -9.35 -11.40
CA TRP A 284 23.85 -10.11 -10.85
C TRP A 284 23.47 -11.52 -10.40
N TYR A 285 22.33 -11.67 -9.72
CA TYR A 285 21.85 -12.96 -9.24
C TYR A 285 21.50 -13.91 -10.41
N HIS A 286 20.76 -13.42 -11.39
CA HIS A 286 20.35 -14.24 -12.54
C HIS A 286 21.51 -14.51 -13.52
N GLN A 287 22.45 -13.59 -13.67
CA GLN A 287 23.70 -13.88 -14.37
C GLN A 287 24.44 -15.06 -13.69
N GLY A 288 24.52 -15.05 -12.36
CA GLY A 288 25.07 -16.17 -11.59
C GLY A 288 24.33 -17.49 -11.84
N ASN A 289 22.99 -17.46 -11.95
CA ASN A 289 22.19 -18.65 -12.27
C ASN A 289 22.53 -19.18 -13.67
N SER A 290 22.54 -18.32 -14.69
CA SER A 290 22.87 -18.71 -16.06
C SER A 290 24.30 -19.27 -16.17
N LEU A 291 25.28 -18.64 -15.50
CA LEU A 291 26.66 -19.13 -15.46
C LEU A 291 26.77 -20.49 -14.75
N TYR A 292 26.01 -20.67 -13.66
CA TYR A 292 25.92 -21.95 -12.97
C TYR A 292 25.35 -23.05 -13.88
N GLN A 293 24.30 -22.76 -14.67
CA GLN A 293 23.73 -23.72 -15.63
C GLN A 293 24.74 -24.12 -16.72
N LEU A 294 25.62 -23.20 -17.11
CA LEU A 294 26.74 -23.44 -18.03
C LEU A 294 27.96 -24.09 -17.35
N ARG A 295 27.89 -24.38 -16.04
CA ARG A 295 28.99 -24.91 -15.21
C ARG A 295 30.22 -23.99 -15.12
N ARG A 296 30.05 -22.70 -15.40
CA ARG A 296 31.06 -21.64 -15.27
C ARG A 296 31.09 -21.12 -13.83
N TYR A 297 31.46 -22.00 -12.88
CA TYR A 297 31.27 -21.75 -11.45
C TYR A 297 32.10 -20.59 -10.90
N GLU A 298 33.30 -20.32 -11.42
CA GLU A 298 34.16 -19.19 -10.97
C GLU A 298 33.52 -17.84 -11.27
N GLU A 299 32.96 -17.72 -12.47
CA GLU A 299 32.25 -16.52 -12.90
C GLU A 299 30.93 -16.40 -12.14
N ALA A 300 30.20 -17.50 -11.95
CA ALA A 300 28.98 -17.51 -11.13
C ALA A 300 29.26 -17.04 -9.69
N ILE A 301 30.36 -17.50 -9.08
CA ILE A 301 30.81 -17.03 -7.76
C ILE A 301 31.04 -15.52 -7.77
N THR A 302 31.62 -14.96 -8.84
CA THR A 302 31.84 -13.52 -8.96
C THR A 302 30.52 -12.76 -8.99
N SER A 303 29.57 -13.20 -9.81
CA SER A 303 28.23 -12.58 -9.90
C SER A 303 27.45 -12.71 -8.59
N TYR A 304 27.45 -13.88 -7.96
CA TYR A 304 26.77 -14.08 -6.67
C TYR A 304 27.42 -13.29 -5.54
N ASN A 305 28.75 -13.19 -5.47
CA ASN A 305 29.43 -12.34 -4.49
C ASN A 305 29.00 -10.88 -4.62
N ARG A 306 28.81 -10.41 -5.86
CA ARG A 306 28.30 -9.07 -6.11
C ARG A 306 26.84 -8.93 -5.69
N ALA A 307 26.00 -9.93 -5.98
CA ALA A 307 24.61 -9.96 -5.56
C ALA A 307 24.47 -9.91 -4.02
N VAL A 308 25.22 -10.73 -3.26
CA VAL A 308 25.16 -10.73 -1.79
C VAL A 308 25.78 -9.47 -1.16
N TYR A 309 26.72 -8.82 -1.85
CA TYR A 309 27.23 -7.51 -1.42
C TYR A 309 26.16 -6.42 -1.53
N ILE A 310 25.38 -6.42 -2.63
CA ILE A 310 24.30 -5.45 -2.86
C ILE A 310 23.11 -5.74 -1.93
N HIS A 311 22.71 -7.00 -1.81
CA HIS A 311 21.53 -7.41 -1.04
C HIS A 311 21.86 -8.56 -0.07
N PRO A 312 22.46 -8.26 1.10
CA PRO A 312 22.99 -9.27 2.02
C PRO A 312 21.91 -10.14 2.69
N ASN A 313 20.64 -9.75 2.59
CA ASN A 313 19.50 -10.48 3.14
C ASN A 313 18.87 -11.49 2.15
N GLY A 314 19.43 -11.66 0.95
CA GLY A 314 18.94 -12.62 -0.05
C GLY A 314 19.45 -14.04 0.21
N SER A 315 18.63 -14.90 0.83
CA SER A 315 18.97 -16.29 1.16
C SER A 315 19.38 -17.11 -0.08
N SER A 316 18.65 -16.96 -1.20
CA SER A 316 18.92 -17.67 -2.45
C SER A 316 20.30 -17.40 -3.05
N ALA A 317 20.76 -16.14 -3.03
CA ALA A 317 22.08 -15.78 -3.55
C ALA A 317 23.21 -16.40 -2.70
N TRP A 318 23.06 -16.37 -1.36
CA TRP A 318 23.99 -17.05 -0.45
C TRP A 318 24.00 -18.57 -0.65
N TYR A 319 22.83 -19.17 -0.87
CA TYR A 319 22.70 -20.61 -1.11
C TYR A 319 23.37 -21.03 -2.42
N ASN A 320 23.08 -20.35 -3.52
CA ASN A 320 23.69 -20.68 -4.83
C ASN A 320 25.21 -20.40 -4.84
N LEU A 321 25.66 -19.38 -4.11
CA LEU A 321 27.08 -19.14 -3.87
C LEU A 321 27.73 -20.32 -3.13
N ALA A 322 27.06 -20.86 -2.10
CA ALA A 322 27.53 -22.04 -1.39
C ALA A 322 27.60 -23.28 -2.29
N CYS A 323 26.59 -23.51 -3.14
CA CYS A 323 26.60 -24.58 -4.13
C CYS A 323 27.80 -24.47 -5.07
N CYS A 324 28.07 -23.27 -5.62
CA CYS A 324 29.22 -23.06 -6.50
C CYS A 324 30.55 -23.34 -5.79
N TYR A 325 30.73 -22.86 -4.56
CA TYR A 325 31.93 -23.16 -3.78
C TYR A 325 32.08 -24.65 -3.48
N ALA A 326 30.99 -25.37 -3.20
CA ALA A 326 31.01 -26.81 -2.96
C ALA A 326 31.41 -27.58 -4.22
N LEU A 327 30.85 -27.21 -5.38
CA LEU A 327 31.19 -27.78 -6.68
C LEU A 327 32.66 -27.52 -7.04
N GLN A 328 33.22 -26.37 -6.65
CA GLN A 328 34.65 -26.09 -6.80
C GLN A 328 35.56 -26.76 -5.75
N GLY A 329 34.99 -27.42 -4.73
CA GLY A 329 35.77 -28.02 -3.63
C GLY A 329 36.30 -27.00 -2.62
N ASN A 330 35.84 -25.74 -2.65
CA ASN A 330 36.20 -24.72 -1.66
C ASN A 330 35.31 -24.86 -0.41
N ILE A 331 35.60 -25.90 0.37
CA ILE A 331 34.74 -26.36 1.47
C ILE A 331 34.49 -25.26 2.52
N ASN A 332 35.52 -24.52 2.90
CA ASN A 332 35.42 -23.49 3.94
C ASN A 332 34.49 -22.34 3.53
N GLN A 333 34.55 -21.90 2.26
CA GLN A 333 33.66 -20.84 1.78
C GLN A 333 32.23 -21.36 1.57
N ALA A 334 32.08 -22.59 1.06
CA ALA A 334 30.76 -23.22 0.91
C ALA A 334 30.00 -23.26 2.24
N ILE A 335 30.65 -23.69 3.32
CA ILE A 335 30.03 -23.77 4.65
C ILE A 335 29.65 -22.39 5.17
N LYS A 336 30.52 -21.38 5.04
CA LYS A 336 30.23 -20.00 5.49
C LYS A 336 29.04 -19.39 4.76
N SER A 337 29.00 -19.53 3.43
CA SER A 337 27.88 -19.03 2.63
C SER A 337 26.59 -19.76 2.95
N LEU A 338 26.64 -21.09 3.14
CA LEU A 338 25.47 -21.89 3.51
C LEU A 338 24.94 -21.56 4.91
N GLU A 339 25.83 -21.31 5.87
CA GLU A 339 25.45 -20.88 7.22
C GLU A 339 24.69 -19.55 7.19
N GLN A 340 25.17 -18.58 6.39
CA GLN A 340 24.48 -17.31 6.20
C GLN A 340 23.12 -17.49 5.50
N ALA A 341 23.03 -18.37 4.51
CA ALA A 341 21.75 -18.70 3.86
C ALA A 341 20.75 -19.30 4.85
N ILE A 342 21.16 -20.28 5.66
CA ILE A 342 20.33 -20.94 6.68
C ILE A 342 19.92 -19.97 7.79
N LYS A 343 20.79 -19.02 8.16
CA LYS A 343 20.46 -17.98 9.15
C LYS A 343 19.31 -17.09 8.66
N LEU A 344 19.27 -16.79 7.37
CA LEU A 344 18.20 -15.99 6.75
C LEU A 344 16.94 -16.82 6.53
N GLU A 345 17.09 -18.08 6.13
CA GLU A 345 15.99 -19.00 5.83
C GLU A 345 16.32 -20.42 6.35
N PRO A 346 15.85 -20.78 7.56
CA PRO A 346 16.19 -22.05 8.20
C PRO A 346 15.83 -23.31 7.39
N ASP A 347 14.78 -23.25 6.56
CA ASP A 347 14.31 -24.37 5.74
C ASP A 347 15.32 -24.82 4.68
N LEU A 348 16.24 -23.93 4.27
CA LEU A 348 17.33 -24.25 3.35
C LEU A 348 18.26 -25.34 3.89
N ARG A 349 18.28 -25.56 5.21
CA ARG A 349 19.03 -26.65 5.81
C ARG A 349 18.54 -28.01 5.32
N SER A 350 17.23 -28.20 5.24
CA SER A 350 16.63 -29.45 4.77
C SER A 350 16.91 -29.66 3.28
N ARG A 351 16.86 -28.57 2.49
CA ARG A 351 17.23 -28.59 1.07
C ARG A 351 18.69 -29.01 0.86
N ALA A 352 19.62 -28.41 1.61
CA ALA A 352 21.05 -28.70 1.51
C ALA A 352 21.38 -30.17 1.85
N LYS A 353 20.58 -30.83 2.71
CA LYS A 353 20.75 -32.28 3.01
C LYS A 353 20.52 -33.17 1.80
N THR A 354 19.75 -32.75 0.80
CA THR A 354 19.42 -33.58 -0.37
C THR A 354 19.99 -33.03 -1.67
N ASP A 355 20.54 -31.82 -1.65
CA ASP A 355 21.05 -31.14 -2.84
C ASP A 355 22.36 -31.80 -3.35
N PRO A 356 22.41 -32.25 -4.63
CA PRO A 356 23.60 -32.89 -5.20
C PRO A 356 24.84 -32.00 -5.24
N ASP A 357 24.68 -30.68 -5.26
CA ASP A 357 25.83 -29.76 -5.34
C ASP A 357 26.76 -29.88 -4.13
N PHE A 358 26.22 -30.33 -3.00
CA PHE A 358 26.98 -30.56 -1.78
C PHE A 358 27.56 -31.97 -1.67
N ASP A 359 27.39 -32.86 -2.64
CA ASP A 359 27.88 -34.25 -2.57
C ASP A 359 29.38 -34.34 -2.30
N ARG A 360 30.16 -33.43 -2.88
CA ARG A 360 31.61 -33.34 -2.68
C ARG A 360 32.02 -33.01 -1.24
N ILE A 361 31.14 -32.31 -0.50
CA ILE A 361 31.42 -31.84 0.86
C ILE A 361 30.56 -32.54 1.92
N ARG A 362 29.65 -33.44 1.51
CA ARG A 362 28.65 -34.12 2.34
C ARG A 362 29.27 -34.88 3.51
N GLU A 363 30.43 -35.49 3.28
CA GLU A 363 31.15 -36.24 4.31
C GLU A 363 31.99 -35.36 5.26
N ASN A 364 32.15 -34.07 4.95
CA ASN A 364 32.95 -33.15 5.76
C ASN A 364 32.31 -32.92 7.14
N PRO A 365 33.07 -33.01 8.25
CA PRO A 365 32.54 -32.82 9.61
C PRO A 365 31.85 -31.47 9.82
N LEU A 366 32.36 -30.40 9.24
CA LEU A 366 31.79 -29.07 9.38
C LEU A 366 30.43 -28.96 8.67
N PHE A 367 30.30 -29.55 7.49
CA PHE A 367 29.03 -29.62 6.75
C PHE A 367 28.00 -30.46 7.51
N LYS A 368 28.39 -31.65 8.00
CA LYS A 368 27.54 -32.50 8.85
C LYS A 368 27.04 -31.77 10.09
N ASN A 369 27.93 -31.05 10.78
CA ASN A 369 27.55 -30.27 11.95
C ASN A 369 26.56 -29.15 11.61
N LEU A 370 26.73 -28.48 10.47
CA LEU A 370 25.82 -27.40 10.03
C LEU A 370 24.40 -27.90 9.74
N ILE A 371 24.27 -29.09 9.13
CA ILE A 371 22.98 -29.65 8.72
C ILE A 371 22.26 -30.44 9.84
N VAL A 372 22.99 -30.92 10.87
CA VAL A 372 22.42 -31.70 11.99
C VAL A 372 21.90 -30.80 13.13
N LYS A 373 22.37 -29.55 13.23
CA LYS A 373 22.16 -28.65 14.37
C LYS A 373 20.72 -28.17 14.55
N GLU A 374 19.74 -29.04 14.80
CA GLU A 374 18.35 -28.65 15.13
C GLU A 374 18.36 -27.55 16.21
N GLY A 375 17.75 -26.42 15.87
CA GLY A 375 17.67 -25.23 16.73
C GLY A 375 16.43 -25.27 17.59
#